data_AF-A0A0G1XYG0-F1
#
_entry.id   AF-A0A0G1XYG0-F1
#
_cell.length_a   1.000
_cell.length_b   1.000
_cell.length_c   1.000
_cell.angle_alpha   90.00
_cell.angle_beta   90.00
_cell.angle_gamma   90.00
#
_symmetry.space_group_name_H-M   'P 1'
#
loop_
_entity.id
_entity.type
_entity.pdbx_description
1 polymer ?
#
loop_
_entity_poly.entity_id
_entity_poly.type
_entity_poly.pdbx_seq_one_letter_code
_entity_poly.pdbx_strand_id
1 'polypeptide(L)'
;MEITQNIKQKTKNFQFLILSCLLILAVLVPWWPLAVAAVAFATLSGNFLFALFFALAVDILWGEPTNALRFLYFPLAVFTLLLAVSRALAWKYFFDRRLPRKL
;
A
#
# COMPACT_ATOMS: atom_id res chain seq x y z
N MET A 1 30.89 -6.67 1.38
CA MET A 1 29.70 -5.79 1.30
C MET A 1 28.73 -6.17 0.18
N GLU A 2 29.15 -6.90 -0.87
CA GLU A 2 28.27 -7.30 -1.99
C GLU A 2 27.20 -8.34 -1.64
N ILE A 3 27.51 -9.32 -0.77
CA ILE A 3 26.57 -10.39 -0.38
C ILE A 3 25.31 -9.80 0.29
N THR A 4 25.48 -8.79 1.14
CA THR A 4 24.38 -8.13 1.85
C THR A 4 23.47 -7.34 0.90
N GLN A 5 24.02 -6.77 -0.17
CA GLN A 5 23.23 -6.06 -1.20
C GLN A 5 22.42 -7.04 -2.06
N ASN A 6 23.01 -8.18 -2.42
CA ASN A 6 22.32 -9.21 -3.19
C ASN A 6 21.12 -9.79 -2.43
N ILE A 7 21.29 -10.09 -1.13
CA ILE A 7 20.20 -10.58 -0.28
C ILE A 7 19.08 -9.53 -0.22
N LYS A 8 19.42 -8.27 0.04
CA LYS A 8 18.44 -7.18 0.15
C LYS A 8 17.67 -6.95 -1.15
N GLN A 9 18.35 -7.07 -2.29
CA GLN A 9 17.73 -6.97 -3.62
C GLN A 9 16.79 -8.15 -3.89
N LYS A 10 17.20 -9.38 -3.57
CA LYS A 10 16.38 -10.57 -3.73
C LYS A 10 15.09 -10.49 -2.90
N THR A 11 15.17 -9.98 -1.66
CA THR A 11 13.99 -9.79 -0.81
C THR A 11 13.03 -8.74 -1.39
N LYS A 12 13.56 -7.62 -1.91
CA LYS A 12 12.74 -6.61 -2.58
C LYS A 12 12.04 -7.16 -3.82
N ASN A 13 12.75 -7.90 -4.67
CA ASN A 13 12.17 -8.50 -5.87
C ASN A 13 11.04 -9.49 -5.52
N PHE A 14 11.24 -10.27 -4.46
CA PHE A 14 10.22 -11.21 -3.97
C PHE A 14 8.98 -10.48 -3.42
N GLN A 15 9.17 -9.39 -2.69
CA GLN A 15 8.08 -8.54 -2.22
C GLN A 15 7.28 -7.93 -3.38
N PHE A 16 7.96 -7.44 -4.42
CA PHE A 16 7.28 -6.94 -5.63
C PHE A 16 6.47 -8.03 -6.34
N LEU A 17 7.01 -9.24 -6.46
CA LEU A 17 6.29 -10.37 -7.05
C LEU A 17 5.01 -10.73 -6.28
N ILE A 18 5.10 -10.80 -4.95
CA ILE A 18 3.94 -11.06 -4.09
C ILE A 18 2.89 -9.96 -4.26
N LEU A 19 3.33 -8.69 -4.20
CA LEU A 19 2.44 -7.55 -4.36
C LEU A 19 1.72 -7.60 -5.71
N SER A 20 2.43 -7.82 -6.81
CA SER A 20 1.84 -7.93 -8.14
C SER A 20 0.87 -9.10 -8.27
N CYS A 21 1.16 -10.25 -7.64
CA CYS A 21 0.26 -11.40 -7.66
C CYS A 21 -1.04 -11.12 -6.89
N LEU A 22 -0.92 -10.53 -5.70
CA LEU A 22 -2.04 -10.12 -4.86
C LEU A 22 -2.92 -9.08 -5.57
N LEU A 23 -2.28 -8.20 -6.35
CA LEU A 23 -2.89 -7.16 -7.18
C LEU A 23 -3.80 -7.76 -8.26
N ILE A 24 -3.25 -8.70 -9.03
CA ILE A 24 -4.00 -9.41 -10.09
C ILE A 24 -5.18 -10.17 -9.47
N LEU A 25 -4.97 -10.83 -8.33
CA LEU A 25 -6.01 -11.58 -7.63
C LEU A 25 -7.15 -10.68 -7.14
N ALA A 26 -6.81 -9.49 -6.63
CA ALA A 26 -7.79 -8.49 -6.17
C ALA A 26 -8.57 -7.85 -7.32
N VAL A 27 -8.05 -7.82 -8.54
CA VAL A 27 -8.80 -7.36 -9.72
C VAL A 27 -9.69 -8.47 -10.27
N LEU A 28 -9.17 -9.70 -10.36
CA LEU A 28 -9.89 -10.86 -10.92
C LEU A 28 -11.05 -11.32 -10.04
N VAL A 29 -10.87 -11.28 -8.72
CA VAL A 29 -11.89 -11.72 -7.76
C VAL A 29 -12.55 -10.47 -7.19
N PRO A 30 -13.85 -10.22 -7.44
CA PRO A 30 -14.58 -9.05 -6.95
C PRO A 30 -14.86 -9.11 -5.44
N TRP A 31 -13.84 -9.37 -4.63
CA TRP A 31 -13.92 -9.51 -3.19
C TRP A 31 -13.22 -8.36 -2.48
N TRP A 32 -14.01 -7.35 -2.10
CA TRP A 32 -13.52 -6.07 -1.58
C TRP A 32 -12.54 -6.16 -0.38
N PRO A 33 -12.65 -7.14 0.55
CA PRO A 33 -11.70 -7.24 1.66
C PRO A 33 -10.29 -7.58 1.17
N LEU A 34 -10.19 -8.35 0.08
CA LEU A 34 -8.91 -8.73 -0.52
C LEU A 34 -8.20 -7.52 -1.12
N ALA A 35 -8.95 -6.65 -1.80
CA ALA A 35 -8.43 -5.39 -2.34
C ALA A 35 -7.93 -4.46 -1.23
N VAL A 36 -8.71 -4.31 -0.14
CA VAL A 36 -8.29 -3.53 1.04
C VAL A 36 -7.01 -4.10 1.66
N ALA A 37 -6.95 -5.43 1.83
CA ALA A 37 -5.76 -6.09 2.37
C ALA A 37 -4.52 -5.89 1.48
N ALA A 38 -4.70 -5.97 0.15
CA ALA A 38 -3.62 -5.77 -0.81
C ALA A 38 -3.08 -4.32 -0.79
N VAL A 39 -3.97 -3.34 -0.77
CA VAL A 39 -3.62 -1.91 -0.66
C VAL A 39 -2.94 -1.62 0.68
N ALA A 40 -3.44 -2.19 1.78
CA ALA A 40 -2.81 -2.05 3.10
C ALA A 40 -1.39 -2.63 3.12
N PHE A 41 -1.20 -3.84 2.58
CA PHE A 41 0.12 -4.48 2.48
C PHE A 41 1.10 -3.69 1.61
N ALA A 42 0.63 -3.17 0.47
CA ALA A 42 1.44 -2.35 -0.43
C ALA A 42 1.89 -1.04 0.26
N THR A 43 0.97 -0.40 0.99
CA THR A 43 1.25 0.84 1.73
C THR A 43 2.23 0.62 2.86
N LEU A 44 2.06 -0.47 3.63
CA LEU A 44 2.95 -0.84 4.73
C LEU A 44 4.35 -1.30 4.26
N SER A 45 4.45 -1.83 3.05
CA SER A 45 5.75 -2.23 2.46
C SER A 45 6.63 -1.05 2.06
N GLY A 46 6.13 0.19 2.18
CA GLY A 46 6.89 1.42 1.92
C GLY A 46 6.79 1.95 0.50
N ASN A 47 6.08 1.25 -0.39
CA ASN A 47 5.83 1.69 -1.76
C ASN A 47 4.49 2.44 -1.87
N PHE A 48 4.39 3.58 -1.17
CA PHE A 48 3.14 4.34 -1.10
C PHE A 48 2.60 4.78 -2.47
N LEU A 49 3.46 5.27 -3.36
CA LEU A 49 3.07 5.67 -4.72
C LEU A 49 2.44 4.50 -5.48
N PHE A 50 3.05 3.32 -5.39
CA PHE A 50 2.52 2.11 -6.03
C PHE A 50 1.16 1.71 -5.44
N ALA A 51 1.02 1.76 -4.12
CA ALA A 51 -0.25 1.47 -3.44
C ALA A 51 -1.36 2.44 -3.84
N LEU A 52 -1.03 3.73 -3.98
CA LEU A 52 -1.98 4.77 -4.37
C LEU A 52 -2.46 4.59 -5.80
N PHE A 53 -1.53 4.40 -6.75
CA PHE A 53 -1.89 4.11 -8.15
C PHE A 53 -2.73 2.84 -8.25
N PHE A 54 -2.41 1.82 -7.46
CA PHE A 54 -3.18 0.58 -7.45
C PHE A 54 -4.58 0.78 -6.89
N ALA A 55 -4.73 1.46 -5.75
CA ALA A 55 -6.02 1.76 -5.16
C ALA A 55 -6.92 2.55 -6.13
N LEU A 56 -6.36 3.53 -6.83
CA LEU A 56 -7.02 4.25 -7.91
C LEU A 56 -7.43 3.33 -9.06
N ALA A 57 -6.55 2.43 -9.50
CA ALA A 57 -6.87 1.48 -10.56
C ALA A 57 -8.04 0.58 -10.16
N VAL A 58 -8.04 0.01 -8.94
CA VAL A 58 -9.14 -0.82 -8.44
C VAL A 58 -10.43 -0.02 -8.33
N ASP A 59 -10.38 1.20 -7.78
CA ASP A 59 -11.56 2.06 -7.67
C ASP A 59 -12.16 2.36 -9.05
N ILE A 60 -11.34 2.56 -10.09
CA ILE A 60 -11.80 2.75 -11.47
C ILE A 60 -12.37 1.44 -12.06
N LEU A 61 -11.62 0.34 -11.95
CA LEU A 61 -11.99 -0.97 -12.51
C LEU A 61 -13.25 -1.55 -11.88
N TRP A 62 -13.50 -1.28 -10.59
CA TRP A 62 -14.70 -1.75 -9.90
C TRP A 62 -15.82 -0.73 -9.85
N GLY A 63 -15.51 0.57 -9.98
CA GLY A 63 -16.49 1.65 -9.97
C GLY A 63 -17.53 1.56 -11.09
N GLU A 64 -17.14 1.06 -12.27
CA GLU A 64 -18.06 0.84 -13.39
C GLU A 64 -19.00 -0.38 -13.23
N PRO A 65 -18.52 -1.60 -12.94
CA PRO A 65 -19.38 -2.79 -12.94
C PRO A 65 -20.16 -3.01 -11.64
N THR A 66 -19.66 -2.57 -10.46
CA THR A 66 -20.27 -2.97 -9.17
C THR A 66 -21.24 -1.97 -8.57
N ASN A 67 -21.27 -0.70 -9.01
CA ASN A 67 -22.08 0.38 -8.43
C ASN A 67 -21.95 0.56 -6.89
N ALA A 68 -21.06 -0.18 -6.22
CA ALA A 68 -20.97 -0.25 -4.76
C ALA A 68 -20.51 1.08 -4.14
N LEU A 69 -20.00 2.00 -4.96
CA LEU A 69 -19.27 3.19 -4.55
C LEU A 69 -19.73 4.47 -5.25
N ARG A 70 -20.97 4.47 -5.77
CA ARG A 70 -21.55 5.58 -6.52
C ARG A 70 -21.58 6.93 -5.78
N PHE A 71 -21.31 6.95 -4.46
CA PHE A 71 -21.26 8.15 -3.62
C PHE A 71 -19.88 8.48 -3.03
N LEU A 72 -18.87 7.60 -3.13
CA LEU A 72 -17.53 7.86 -2.61
C LEU A 72 -16.56 7.90 -3.79
N TYR A 73 -16.06 9.10 -4.10
CA TYR A 73 -15.28 9.37 -5.31
C TYR A 73 -14.13 8.36 -5.53
N PHE A 74 -13.42 7.89 -4.49
CA PHE A 74 -12.38 6.85 -4.55
C PHE A 74 -12.08 6.27 -3.14
N PRO A 75 -12.80 5.24 -2.65
CA PRO A 75 -12.67 4.76 -1.26
C PRO A 75 -11.31 4.13 -0.94
N LEU A 76 -10.73 3.36 -1.85
CA LEU A 76 -9.45 2.70 -1.62
C LEU A 76 -8.36 3.76 -1.68
N ALA A 77 -8.43 4.74 -2.58
CA ALA A 77 -7.47 5.82 -2.63
C ALA A 77 -7.45 6.62 -1.31
N VAL A 78 -8.63 6.96 -0.76
CA VAL A 78 -8.74 7.65 0.54
C VAL A 78 -8.18 6.77 1.66
N PHE A 79 -8.48 5.47 1.68
CA PHE A 79 -7.94 4.53 2.65
C PHE A 79 -6.40 4.45 2.59
N THR A 80 -5.84 4.42 1.38
CA THR A 80 -4.38 4.44 1.16
C THR A 80 -3.76 5.72 1.73
N LEU A 81 -4.41 6.86 1.49
CA LEU A 81 -3.96 8.17 1.98
C LEU A 81 -3.98 8.22 3.51
N LEU A 82 -5.05 7.72 4.14
CA LEU A 82 -5.18 7.61 5.59
C LEU A 82 -4.09 6.72 6.20
N LEU A 83 -3.78 5.59 5.56
CA LEU A 83 -2.70 4.70 5.97
C LEU A 83 -1.31 5.34 5.86
N ALA A 84 -1.07 6.14 4.82
CA ALA A 84 0.18 6.86 4.70
C ALA A 84 0.32 7.97 5.74
N VAL A 85 -0.76 8.71 5.99
CA VAL A 85 -0.80 9.74 7.04
C VAL A 85 -0.61 9.09 8.42
N SER A 86 -1.29 7.99 8.72
CA SER A 86 -1.13 7.28 10.00
C SER A 86 0.27 6.71 10.17
N ARG A 87 0.88 6.17 9.10
CA ARG A 87 2.27 5.74 9.10
C ARG A 87 3.23 6.92 9.33
N ALA A 88 3.03 8.05 8.65
CA ALA A 88 3.86 9.24 8.82
C ALA A 88 3.77 9.80 10.25
N LEU A 89 2.56 9.83 10.82
CA LEU A 89 2.30 10.19 12.21
C LEU A 89 2.95 9.22 13.19
N ALA A 90 2.77 7.91 12.99
CA ALA A 90 3.41 6.89 13.81
C ALA A 90 4.93 7.01 13.77
N TRP A 91 5.49 7.29 12.59
CA TRP A 91 6.93 7.45 12.43
C TRP A 91 7.44 8.68 13.17
N LYS A 92 6.75 9.82 13.02
CA LYS A 92 7.05 11.06 13.76
C LYS A 92 6.91 10.86 15.27
N TYR A 93 5.82 10.26 15.73
CA TYR A 93 5.52 10.09 17.16
C TYR A 93 6.46 9.08 17.85
N PHE A 94 6.90 8.02 17.14
CA PHE A 94 7.88 7.07 17.67
C PHE A 94 9.32 7.59 17.60
N PHE A 95 9.70 8.35 16.57
CA PHE A 95 11.07 8.85 16.43
C PHE A 95 11.34 10.13 17.24
N ASP A 96 10.34 11.02 17.42
CA ASP A 96 10.52 12.22 18.26
C ASP A 96 10.75 11.88 19.74
N ARG A 97 10.37 10.67 20.19
CA ARG A 97 10.62 10.24 21.58
C ARG A 97 11.98 9.59 21.81
N ARG A 98 12.80 9.34 20.77
CA ARG A 98 14.08 8.60 20.89
C ARG A 98 15.33 9.32 20.42
N LEU A 99 15.24 10.56 19.96
CA LEU A 99 16.42 11.35 19.64
C LEU A 99 16.64 12.40 20.73
N PRO A 100 17.63 12.26 21.63
CA PRO A 100 18.13 13.42 22.33
C PRO A 100 18.59 14.41 21.25
N ARG A 101 18.04 15.62 21.26
CA ARG A 101 18.64 16.75 20.52
C ARG A 101 20.07 16.89 21.04
N LYS A 102 21.03 16.26 20.37
CA LYS A 102 22.42 16.67 20.49
C LYS A 102 22.56 17.92 19.64
N LEU A 103 22.34 19.05 20.31
CA LEU A 103 23.06 20.30 20.04
C LEU A 103 24.57 20.05 20.23
#